data_AF-A0A4S4BR10-F1
#
_entry.id   AF-A0A4S4BR10-F1
#
_cell.length_a   1.000
_cell.length_b   1.000
_cell.length_c   1.000
_cell.angle_alpha   90.00
_cell.angle_beta   90.00
_cell.angle_gamma   90.00
#
_symmetry.space_group_name_H-M   'P 1'
#
loop_
_entity.id
_entity.type
_entity.pdbx_description
1 polymer ?
#
loop_
_entity_poly.entity_id
_entity_poly.type
_entity_poly.pdbx_seq_one_letter_code
_entity_poly.pdbx_strand_id
1 'polypeptide(L)'
;MKPMLPTLHSEIPIGPDWVYETKYDGFRAILTIHDISIDLMSRNEKPLNDTFPEIINEIKGIQHKLEPHLPLTLDGEIVYLTSKHFSNFEQLQVRGRLKNNENIVKASTEFPCKFLAFDLLEINGESIQSEPLKTRKNKLKKFFETVKLPTNVDPLHPNLLQYVPSSTHYTTLWDEMRLDNGEGLIAKQVKSKWESGVRTKQWLKIKNYKQACFFITGYDKKNGYFHVGVFHDDNMIPAGVFSHGISSEEREALIKIVKENKNRETTDFIEIGPAIVVELQFLSLYKEQLREPSFLAFRFDKQVGECTWDHLLLSTAPIHKEVIITHPDKPLWETTHLIKEHFISYLFQIAPFMLPFLQDRLLTVIRFPHGMFGEAFYQKNCPDYAPDFIKTTKHEDIDYIICNDLSTLLWLGNQLAFEFHIPFQTIDTAHPTEIVFDLDPPSREYFSLAVKAATEMKKVFDQFQLQTFPKLSGNKGLQIHIPLTNNSLSYEETRVFTSFIAEFLVTSFPDDFTIERMKKNRGNRLYIDYIQHAEGKTIIAPYSLRGKKEGAYIAAPLFWEEVNEKLSVEQFTIDHVLTRSKSIGCPFKQYFTSPQDETLRTLIRDLTST
;
A
#
# COMPACT_ATOMS: atom_id res chain seq x y z
N MET A 1 29.75 18.69 11.39
CA MET A 1 28.95 19.00 12.61
C MET A 1 28.14 17.76 12.96
N LYS A 2 28.17 17.29 14.21
CA LYS A 2 27.45 16.07 14.62
C LYS A 2 26.01 16.41 15.04
N PRO A 3 24.98 15.67 14.58
CA PRO A 3 23.59 15.95 14.96
C PRO A 3 23.32 15.79 16.46
N MET A 4 22.42 16.62 17.00
CA MET A 4 21.81 16.39 18.31
C MET A 4 20.87 15.17 18.26
N LEU A 5 20.88 14.34 19.31
CA LEU A 5 20.17 13.05 19.32
C LEU A 5 19.00 13.05 20.31
N PRO A 6 17.79 12.61 19.89
CA PRO A 6 16.68 12.44 20.81
C PRO A 6 16.85 11.19 21.70
N THR A 7 16.28 11.23 22.90
CA THR A 7 16.24 10.10 23.84
C THR A 7 15.00 9.24 23.58
N LEU A 8 15.12 7.91 23.63
CA LEU A 8 13.98 7.00 23.50
C LEU A 8 13.07 7.15 24.72
N HIS A 9 11.76 7.23 24.51
CA HIS A 9 10.76 7.29 25.56
C HIS A 9 9.57 6.38 25.20
N SER A 10 8.99 5.72 26.20
CA SER A 10 7.86 4.80 26.02
C SER A 10 6.53 5.54 25.86
N GLU A 11 6.35 6.63 26.60
CA GLU A 11 5.11 7.41 26.61
C GLU A 11 5.26 8.73 25.85
N ILE A 12 4.15 9.24 25.32
CA ILE A 12 4.13 10.57 24.70
C ILE A 12 4.05 11.60 25.82
N PRO A 13 5.04 12.50 26.00
CA PRO A 13 4.96 13.52 27.03
C PRO A 13 3.81 14.47 26.70
N ILE A 14 3.04 14.88 27.72
CA ILE A 14 1.89 15.80 27.56
C ILE A 14 2.22 17.12 28.27
N GLY A 15 1.96 18.24 27.63
CA GLY A 15 2.05 19.55 28.26
C GLY A 15 2.24 20.69 27.28
N PRO A 16 2.00 21.95 27.71
CA PRO A 16 2.06 23.13 26.85
C PRO A 16 3.49 23.45 26.36
N ASP A 17 4.50 22.90 27.02
CA ASP A 17 5.91 23.08 26.64
C ASP A 17 6.37 22.10 25.55
N TRP A 18 5.51 21.19 25.06
CA TRP A 18 5.85 20.19 24.05
C TRP A 18 5.21 20.50 22.70
N VAL A 19 5.97 20.24 21.64
CA VAL A 19 5.48 20.14 20.26
C VAL A 19 5.88 18.80 19.67
N TYR A 20 5.07 18.30 18.74
CA TYR A 20 5.20 16.96 18.19
C TYR A 20 5.41 17.02 16.68
N GLU A 21 6.34 16.22 16.18
CA GLU A 21 6.64 16.07 14.77
C GLU A 21 6.63 14.58 14.42
N THR A 22 6.31 14.25 13.17
CA THR A 22 6.46 12.87 12.71
C THR A 22 7.92 12.45 12.78
N LYS A 23 8.15 11.24 13.30
CA LYS A 23 9.43 10.57 13.20
C LYS A 23 9.49 9.85 11.86
N TYR A 24 10.47 10.22 11.05
CA TYR A 24 10.78 9.52 9.81
C TYR A 24 11.96 8.57 10.01
N ASP A 25 11.91 7.40 9.35
CA ASP A 25 13.03 6.46 9.28
C ASP A 25 13.82 6.77 8.01
N GLY A 26 15.04 7.29 8.17
CA GLY A 26 15.81 7.82 7.05
C GLY A 26 17.31 7.90 7.32
N PHE A 27 18.01 8.70 6.52
CA PHE A 27 19.38 9.10 6.80
C PHE A 27 19.42 10.53 7.34
N ARG A 28 19.65 10.64 8.65
CA ARG A 28 19.91 11.91 9.32
C ARG A 28 21.09 12.63 8.65
N ALA A 29 20.84 13.84 8.17
CA ALA A 29 21.82 14.64 7.45
C ALA A 29 21.79 16.12 7.87
N ILE A 30 22.96 16.73 7.94
CA ILE A 30 23.15 18.19 8.04
C ILE A 30 23.41 18.71 6.64
N LEU A 31 22.59 19.66 6.19
CA LEU A 31 22.76 20.35 4.92
C LEU A 31 23.31 21.75 5.20
N THR A 32 24.50 22.03 4.68
CA THR A 32 25.14 23.34 4.77
C THR A 32 25.29 23.91 3.36
N ILE A 33 24.88 25.17 3.17
CA ILE A 33 24.92 25.87 1.89
C ILE A 33 25.71 27.17 2.09
N HIS A 34 26.79 27.30 1.32
CA HIS A 34 27.60 28.50 1.20
C HIS A 34 27.51 29.04 -0.22
N ASP A 35 28.10 30.22 -0.48
CA ASP A 35 28.03 30.89 -1.78
C ASP A 35 28.54 30.02 -2.94
N ILE A 36 29.55 29.16 -2.67
CA ILE A 36 30.23 28.34 -3.67
C ILE A 36 30.18 26.82 -3.39
N SER A 37 29.61 26.39 -2.26
CA SER A 37 29.59 24.97 -1.89
C SER A 37 28.27 24.55 -1.26
N ILE A 38 27.91 23.29 -1.47
CA ILE A 38 26.77 22.63 -0.85
C ILE A 38 27.31 21.34 -0.24
N ASP A 39 27.16 21.19 1.07
CA ASP A 39 27.66 20.04 1.83
C ASP A 39 26.47 19.31 2.48
N LEU A 40 26.28 18.04 2.10
CA LEU A 40 25.26 17.18 2.69
C LEU A 40 25.96 16.06 3.47
N MET A 41 25.96 16.18 4.79
CA MET A 41 26.76 15.31 5.67
C MET A 41 25.87 14.42 6.52
N SER A 42 26.10 13.11 6.50
CA SER A 42 25.39 12.15 7.35
C SER A 42 25.68 12.36 8.85
N ARG A 43 24.88 11.73 9.70
CA ARG A 43 25.12 11.65 11.16
C ARG A 43 26.53 11.20 11.56
N ASN A 44 27.16 10.35 10.75
CA ASN A 44 28.51 9.83 11.00
C ASN A 44 29.59 10.59 10.19
N GLU A 45 29.27 11.82 9.76
CA GLU A 45 30.19 12.74 9.05
C GLU A 45 30.70 12.21 7.71
N LYS A 46 29.97 11.27 7.10
CA LYS A 46 30.20 10.83 5.72
C LYS A 46 29.47 11.77 4.75
N PRO A 47 30.12 12.23 3.67
CA PRO A 47 29.46 13.01 2.63
C PRO A 47 28.41 12.16 1.90
N LEU A 48 27.27 12.78 1.60
CA LEU A 48 26.12 12.15 0.94
C LEU A 48 25.79 12.78 -0.42
N ASN A 49 26.52 13.82 -0.82
CA ASN A 49 26.31 14.57 -2.07
C ASN A 49 26.20 13.64 -3.30
N ASP A 50 27.17 12.75 -3.48
CA ASP A 50 27.21 11.84 -4.62
C ASP A 50 26.21 10.69 -4.51
N THR A 51 25.68 10.43 -3.31
CA THR A 51 24.67 9.38 -3.08
C THR A 51 23.27 9.87 -3.42
N PHE A 52 23.00 11.16 -3.17
CA PHE A 52 21.73 11.83 -3.42
C PHE A 52 21.91 13.11 -4.27
N PRO A 53 22.42 12.97 -5.50
CA PRO A 53 22.68 14.11 -6.38
C PRO A 53 21.41 14.92 -6.71
N GLU A 54 20.22 14.30 -6.67
CA GLU A 54 18.94 14.96 -6.91
C GLU A 54 18.69 16.14 -5.95
N ILE A 55 19.03 15.97 -4.67
CA ILE A 55 18.88 17.02 -3.64
C ILE A 55 19.85 18.18 -3.94
N ILE A 56 21.09 17.86 -4.30
CA ILE A 56 22.12 18.86 -4.62
C ILE A 56 21.74 19.65 -5.87
N ASN A 57 21.22 18.96 -6.89
CA ASN A 57 20.79 19.57 -8.15
C ASN A 57 19.58 20.48 -7.95
N GLU A 58 18.61 20.09 -7.10
CA GLU A 58 17.49 20.97 -6.74
C GLU A 58 17.97 22.25 -6.07
N ILE A 59 18.88 22.15 -5.09
CA ILE A 59 19.43 23.31 -4.38
C ILE A 59 20.14 24.25 -5.35
N LYS A 60 20.95 23.73 -6.28
CA LYS A 60 21.58 24.52 -7.34
C LYS A 60 20.54 25.23 -8.22
N GLY A 61 19.45 24.54 -8.57
CA GLY A 61 18.35 25.10 -9.37
C GLY A 61 17.64 26.27 -8.69
N ILE A 62 17.63 26.32 -7.36
CA ILE A 62 17.00 27.40 -6.57
C ILE A 62 18.02 28.35 -5.92
N GLN A 63 19.30 28.28 -6.27
CA GLN A 63 20.39 29.03 -5.60
C GLN A 63 20.11 30.53 -5.51
N HIS A 64 19.63 31.15 -6.59
CA HIS A 64 19.24 32.57 -6.63
C HIS A 64 18.21 32.97 -5.55
N LYS A 65 17.34 32.04 -5.11
CA LYS A 65 16.39 32.27 -4.01
C LYS A 65 17.05 32.14 -2.64
N LEU A 66 18.12 31.36 -2.56
CA LEU A 66 18.84 31.06 -1.33
C LEU A 66 19.93 32.09 -1.01
N GLU A 67 20.53 32.72 -2.02
CA GLU A 67 21.61 33.71 -1.90
C GLU A 67 21.42 34.75 -0.79
N PRO A 68 20.23 35.39 -0.61
CA PRO A 68 20.02 36.37 0.46
C PRO A 68 20.09 35.77 1.88
N HIS A 69 20.09 34.44 1.97
CA HIS A 69 19.99 33.67 3.20
C HIS A 69 21.27 32.92 3.59
N LEU A 70 22.32 33.02 2.76
CA LEU A 70 23.57 32.29 2.96
C LEU A 70 24.51 33.02 3.93
N PRO A 71 25.40 32.31 4.65
CA PRO A 71 25.39 30.86 4.86
C PRO A 71 24.13 30.33 5.54
N LEU A 72 23.69 29.13 5.13
CA LEU A 72 22.51 28.45 5.64
C LEU A 72 22.87 27.03 6.09
N THR A 73 22.51 26.66 7.32
CA THR A 73 22.67 25.29 7.83
C THR A 73 21.35 24.73 8.36
N LEU A 74 20.92 23.60 7.80
CA LEU A 74 19.68 22.89 8.13
C LEU A 74 19.97 21.51 8.74
N ASP A 75 19.19 21.16 9.76
CA ASP A 75 19.17 19.80 10.31
C ASP A 75 17.93 19.08 9.77
N GLY A 76 18.14 17.94 9.11
CA GLY A 76 17.09 17.24 8.39
C GLY A 76 17.29 15.73 8.28
N GLU A 77 16.33 15.10 7.63
CA GLU A 77 16.32 13.66 7.35
C GLU A 77 16.16 13.45 5.85
N ILE A 78 17.02 12.63 5.24
CA ILE A 78 16.83 12.17 3.86
C ILE A 78 15.92 10.96 3.89
N VAL A 79 14.84 11.01 3.11
CA VAL A 79 13.76 10.04 3.12
C VAL A 79 13.34 9.66 1.70
N TYR A 80 12.83 8.45 1.54
CA TYR A 80 12.01 8.08 0.39
C TYR A 80 10.55 7.98 0.86
N LEU A 81 9.74 9.01 0.58
CA LEU A 81 8.36 9.10 1.05
C LEU A 81 7.42 8.28 0.17
N THR A 82 6.59 7.47 0.80
CA THR A 82 5.48 6.77 0.12
C THR A 82 4.12 7.30 0.59
N SER A 83 4.06 7.96 1.75
CA SER A 83 2.93 8.74 2.24
C SER A 83 3.44 9.97 3.00
N LYS A 84 2.55 10.77 3.56
CA LYS A 84 2.89 11.99 4.32
C LYS A 84 3.69 11.67 5.59
N HIS A 85 3.40 10.55 6.25
CA HIS A 85 4.02 10.17 7.52
C HIS A 85 4.90 8.91 7.46
N PHE A 86 5.05 8.27 6.29
CA PHE A 86 5.85 7.06 6.13
C PHE A 86 6.95 7.21 5.07
N SER A 87 8.17 6.84 5.49
CA SER A 87 9.30 6.67 4.60
C SER A 87 9.66 5.20 4.48
N ASN A 88 9.80 4.72 3.24
CA ASN A 88 10.25 3.37 2.97
C ASN A 88 11.79 3.31 3.08
N PHE A 89 12.24 2.93 4.29
CA PHE A 89 13.65 2.82 4.64
C PHE A 89 14.39 1.71 3.89
N GLU A 90 13.72 0.63 3.50
CA GLU A 90 14.36 -0.45 2.73
C GLU A 90 14.83 0.06 1.37
N GLN A 91 13.95 0.78 0.65
CA GLN A 91 14.31 1.40 -0.63
C GLN A 91 15.42 2.45 -0.44
N LEU A 92 15.37 3.22 0.65
CA LEU A 92 16.43 4.19 0.96
C LEU A 92 17.77 3.50 1.27
N GLN A 93 17.77 2.34 1.94
CA GLN A 93 18.98 1.55 2.17
C GLN A 93 19.58 1.04 0.86
N VAL A 94 18.74 0.60 -0.09
CA VAL A 94 19.19 0.24 -1.44
C VAL A 94 19.86 1.44 -2.10
N ARG A 95 19.21 2.62 -2.08
CA ARG A 95 19.77 3.88 -2.61
C ARG A 95 21.12 4.21 -1.98
N GLY A 96 21.24 4.12 -0.66
CA GLY A 96 22.47 4.41 0.08
C GLY A 96 23.64 3.44 -0.18
N ARG A 97 23.38 2.25 -0.72
CA ARG A 97 24.39 1.24 -1.04
C ARG A 97 24.89 1.31 -2.48
N LEU A 98 24.20 2.02 -3.37
CA LEU A 98 24.65 2.20 -4.75
C LEU A 98 26.02 2.91 -4.79
N LYS A 99 26.86 2.48 -5.73
CA LYS A 99 28.23 2.99 -5.92
C LYS A 99 28.52 3.46 -7.34
N ASN A 100 27.88 2.83 -8.33
CA ASN A 100 28.02 3.22 -9.72
C ASN A 100 27.19 4.48 -10.01
N ASN A 101 27.82 5.49 -10.63
CA ASN A 101 27.20 6.80 -10.87
C ASN A 101 25.97 6.72 -11.79
N GLU A 102 26.03 5.95 -12.88
CA GLU A 102 24.89 5.78 -13.79
C GLU A 102 23.67 5.19 -13.07
N ASN A 103 23.89 4.19 -12.23
CA ASN A 103 22.83 3.60 -11.40
C ASN A 103 22.28 4.59 -10.37
N ILE A 104 23.13 5.45 -9.81
CA ILE A 104 22.68 6.49 -8.87
C ILE A 104 21.81 7.51 -9.59
N VAL A 105 22.24 8.02 -10.75
CA VAL A 105 21.47 9.00 -11.57
C VAL A 105 20.16 8.40 -12.07
N LYS A 106 20.17 7.13 -12.48
CA LYS A 106 18.93 6.43 -12.84
C LYS A 106 17.98 6.34 -11.64
N ALA A 107 18.49 5.87 -10.50
CA ALA A 107 17.69 5.72 -9.30
C ALA A 107 17.21 7.05 -8.70
N SER A 108 17.96 8.15 -8.89
CA SER A 108 17.55 9.49 -8.45
C SER A 108 16.35 10.03 -9.25
N THR A 109 16.13 9.51 -10.46
CA THR A 109 15.00 9.87 -11.31
C THR A 109 13.80 8.94 -11.05
N GLU A 110 14.05 7.63 -10.94
CA GLU A 110 12.99 6.65 -10.69
C GLU A 110 12.45 6.68 -9.25
N PHE A 111 13.31 6.97 -8.27
CA PHE A 111 13.01 6.95 -6.84
C PHE A 111 13.62 8.17 -6.14
N PRO A 112 13.13 9.39 -6.44
CA PRO A 112 13.72 10.62 -5.91
C PRO A 112 13.58 10.68 -4.38
N CYS A 113 14.71 10.82 -3.68
CA CYS A 113 14.73 11.03 -2.24
C CYS A 113 14.55 12.51 -1.90
N LYS A 114 13.87 12.79 -0.79
CA LYS A 114 13.54 14.13 -0.29
C LYS A 114 14.38 14.45 0.95
N PHE A 115 14.72 15.72 1.14
CA PHE A 115 15.33 16.24 2.37
C PHE A 115 14.24 16.94 3.21
N LEU A 116 13.91 16.34 4.36
CA LEU A 116 12.95 16.90 5.30
C LEU A 116 13.68 17.71 6.37
N ALA A 117 13.62 19.03 6.28
CA ALA A 117 14.20 19.95 7.25
C ALA A 117 13.26 20.09 8.47
N PHE A 118 13.77 19.80 9.67
CA PHE A 118 13.00 19.98 10.91
C PHE A 118 13.63 20.99 11.87
N ASP A 119 14.87 21.45 11.67
CA ASP A 119 15.50 22.51 12.47
C ASP A 119 16.43 23.41 11.61
N LEU A 120 16.60 24.65 12.05
CA LEU A 120 17.47 25.67 11.42
C LEU A 120 18.60 26.01 12.39
N LEU A 121 19.84 25.86 11.95
CA LEU A 121 21.03 26.03 12.80
C LEU A 121 21.76 27.34 12.50
N GLU A 122 21.72 27.80 11.26
CA GLU A 122 22.39 29.01 10.78
C GLU A 122 21.61 29.60 9.60
N ILE A 123 21.51 30.93 9.54
CA ILE A 123 20.92 31.68 8.42
C ILE A 123 21.56 33.07 8.36
N ASN A 124 21.83 33.59 7.16
CA ASN A 124 22.54 34.86 6.94
C ASN A 124 23.91 34.93 7.65
N GLY A 125 24.57 33.79 7.87
CA GLY A 125 25.83 33.70 8.62
C GLY A 125 25.70 33.86 10.14
N GLU A 126 24.47 33.96 10.67
CA GLU A 126 24.20 33.98 12.11
C GLU A 126 23.85 32.58 12.60
N SER A 127 24.63 32.06 13.56
CA SER A 127 24.28 30.82 14.26
C SER A 127 23.15 31.05 15.25
N ILE A 128 22.06 30.28 15.10
CA ILE A 128 20.87 30.38 15.95
C ILE A 128 20.65 29.15 16.83
N GLN A 129 21.63 28.24 16.92
CA GLN A 129 21.55 26.99 17.69
C GLN A 129 21.18 27.22 19.17
N SER A 130 21.63 28.34 19.75
CA SER A 130 21.39 28.70 21.16
C SER A 130 20.02 29.31 21.42
N GLU A 131 19.29 29.70 20.36
CA GLU A 131 17.92 30.21 20.47
C GLU A 131 16.94 29.08 20.85
N PRO A 132 15.80 29.38 21.48
CA PRO A 132 14.74 28.40 21.72
C PRO A 132 14.23 27.73 20.42
N LEU A 133 13.90 26.44 20.49
CA LEU A 133 13.33 25.66 19.36
C LEU A 133 12.17 26.38 18.69
N LYS A 134 11.24 26.96 19.45
CA LYS A 134 10.10 27.70 18.90
C LYS A 134 10.55 28.82 17.96
N THR A 135 11.61 29.55 18.33
CA THR A 135 12.18 30.62 17.50
C THR A 135 12.80 30.05 16.23
N ARG A 136 13.62 28.99 16.35
CA ARG A 136 14.25 28.34 15.20
C ARG A 136 13.22 27.76 14.22
N LYS A 137 12.17 27.10 14.71
CA LYS A 137 11.06 26.57 13.89
C LYS A 137 10.29 27.67 13.16
N ASN A 138 10.03 28.80 13.82
CA ASN A 138 9.38 29.95 13.19
C ASN A 138 10.24 30.56 12.10
N LYS A 139 11.55 30.74 12.36
CA LYS A 139 12.51 31.22 11.35
C LYS A 139 12.61 30.26 10.16
N LEU A 140 12.68 28.95 10.42
CA LEU A 140 12.70 27.90 9.40
C LEU A 140 11.45 27.94 8.52
N LYS A 141 10.25 27.99 9.12
CA LYS A 141 9.00 28.07 8.38
C LYS A 141 8.95 29.33 7.50
N LYS A 142 9.27 30.50 8.08
CA LYS A 142 9.31 31.77 7.35
C LYS A 142 10.30 31.74 6.19
N PHE A 143 11.45 31.10 6.37
CA PHE A 143 12.43 30.89 5.31
C PHE A 143 11.81 30.07 4.16
N PHE A 144 11.23 28.90 4.44
CA PHE A 144 10.56 28.06 3.44
C PHE A 144 9.44 28.82 2.70
N GLU A 145 8.63 29.61 3.40
CA GLU A 145 7.60 30.47 2.80
C GLU A 145 8.21 31.52 1.85
N THR A 146 9.28 32.19 2.29
CA THR A 146 9.96 33.26 1.54
C THR A 146 10.55 32.73 0.24
N VAL A 147 11.19 31.56 0.27
CA VAL A 147 11.80 30.94 -0.92
C VAL A 147 10.82 30.09 -1.75
N LYS A 148 9.53 30.07 -1.35
CA LYS A 148 8.44 29.31 -2.00
C LYS A 148 8.71 27.80 -2.04
N LEU A 149 9.27 27.26 -0.96
CA LEU A 149 9.39 25.81 -0.73
C LEU A 149 8.22 25.28 0.12
N PRO A 150 7.91 23.97 0.06
CA PRO A 150 6.79 23.38 0.79
C PRO A 150 6.93 23.51 2.30
N THR A 151 5.88 24.03 2.94
CA THR A 151 5.76 24.17 4.40
C THR A 151 5.03 22.99 5.06
N ASN A 152 4.81 21.93 4.29
CA ASN A 152 4.28 20.65 4.76
C ASN A 152 5.00 19.53 4.02
N VAL A 153 4.94 18.33 4.61
CA VAL A 153 5.46 17.13 3.97
C VAL A 153 4.42 16.59 3.00
N ASP A 154 4.83 16.34 1.76
CA ASP A 154 4.00 15.79 0.70
C ASP A 154 4.85 14.88 -0.22
N PRO A 155 4.52 13.57 -0.31
CA PRO A 155 5.24 12.64 -1.18
C PRO A 155 5.16 13.02 -2.66
N LEU A 156 4.04 13.63 -3.11
CA LEU A 156 3.78 13.93 -4.53
C LEU A 156 4.28 15.31 -4.94
N HIS A 157 4.60 16.19 -3.98
CA HIS A 157 5.10 17.52 -4.29
C HIS A 157 6.45 17.45 -5.05
N PRO A 158 6.66 18.19 -6.14
CA PRO A 158 7.87 18.09 -6.96
C PRO A 158 9.15 18.51 -6.23
N ASN A 159 9.11 19.58 -5.41
CA ASN A 159 10.26 19.98 -4.59
C ASN A 159 10.66 18.86 -3.59
N LEU A 160 11.95 18.56 -3.59
CA LEU A 160 12.65 17.58 -2.75
C LEU A 160 13.03 18.15 -1.38
N LEU A 161 13.22 19.47 -1.23
CA LEU A 161 13.40 20.12 0.07
C LEU A 161 12.04 20.48 0.66
N GLN A 162 11.71 19.92 1.82
CA GLN A 162 10.42 20.17 2.49
C GLN A 162 10.59 20.42 3.99
N TYR A 163 9.71 21.24 4.56
CA TYR A 163 9.67 21.53 5.99
C TYR A 163 8.80 20.51 6.73
N VAL A 164 9.29 20.01 7.86
CA VAL A 164 8.52 19.17 8.79
C VAL A 164 7.70 20.06 9.73
N PRO A 165 6.36 20.03 9.67
CA PRO A 165 5.51 20.81 10.58
C PRO A 165 5.50 20.22 11.99
N SER A 166 5.36 21.10 12.98
CA SER A 166 5.13 20.71 14.37
C SER A 166 3.66 20.93 14.75
N SER A 167 3.09 19.98 15.49
CA SER A 167 1.76 20.07 16.09
C SER A 167 1.85 20.33 17.59
N THR A 168 0.88 21.05 18.16
CA THR A 168 0.68 21.15 19.62
C THR A 168 -0.26 20.07 20.15
N HIS A 169 -0.96 19.35 19.26
CA HIS A 169 -1.89 18.27 19.60
C HIS A 169 -1.35 16.96 19.02
N TYR A 170 -0.83 16.08 19.89
CA TYR A 170 -0.21 14.84 19.42
C TYR A 170 -1.24 13.82 18.93
N THR A 171 -2.48 13.84 19.42
CA THR A 171 -3.48 12.78 19.15
C THR A 171 -3.81 12.67 17.66
N THR A 172 -4.16 13.78 17.02
CA THR A 172 -4.44 13.82 15.58
C THR A 172 -3.22 13.38 14.77
N LEU A 173 -2.03 13.89 15.11
CA LEU A 173 -0.79 13.52 14.41
C LEU A 173 -0.43 12.04 14.61
N TRP A 174 -0.70 11.48 15.79
CA TRP A 174 -0.46 10.08 16.11
C TRP A 174 -1.41 9.17 15.31
N ASP A 175 -2.70 9.52 15.25
CA ASP A 175 -3.69 8.76 14.49
C ASP A 175 -3.41 8.81 12.98
N GLU A 176 -3.12 10.00 12.41
CA GLU A 176 -2.70 10.16 11.01
C GLU A 176 -1.43 9.35 10.72
N MET A 177 -0.41 9.46 11.57
CA MET A 177 0.85 8.75 11.40
C MET A 177 0.67 7.23 11.46
N ARG A 178 -0.21 6.72 12.34
CA ARG A 178 -0.50 5.28 12.43
C ARG A 178 -1.22 4.76 11.18
N LEU A 179 -2.18 5.51 10.66
CA LEU A 179 -2.89 5.17 9.41
C LEU A 179 -1.96 5.17 8.20
N ASP A 180 -0.94 6.03 8.21
CA ASP A 180 0.11 6.05 7.19
C ASP A 180 1.19 4.99 7.40
N ASN A 181 1.12 4.18 8.47
CA ASN A 181 2.17 3.22 8.88
C ASN A 181 3.52 3.88 9.22
N GLY A 182 3.50 5.11 9.71
CA GLY A 182 4.69 5.87 10.11
C GLY A 182 5.44 5.28 11.30
N GLU A 183 6.69 5.73 11.48
CA GLU A 183 7.61 5.13 12.46
C GLU A 183 7.35 5.60 13.90
N GLY A 184 6.75 6.78 14.08
CA GLY A 184 6.44 7.33 15.40
C GLY A 184 6.44 8.85 15.44
N LEU A 185 6.74 9.41 16.62
CA LEU A 185 6.82 10.85 16.86
C LEU A 185 8.15 11.26 17.47
N ILE A 186 8.52 12.51 17.22
CA ILE A 186 9.49 13.25 18.01
C ILE A 186 8.75 14.32 18.80
N ALA A 187 8.75 14.21 20.13
CA ALA A 187 8.28 15.27 21.02
C ALA A 187 9.48 16.16 21.38
N LYS A 188 9.35 17.48 21.21
CA LYS A 188 10.42 18.43 21.49
C LYS A 188 9.94 19.53 22.43
N GLN A 189 10.74 19.89 23.42
CA GLN A 189 10.43 21.04 24.27
C GLN A 189 10.61 22.35 23.49
N VAL A 190 9.62 23.23 23.54
CA VAL A 190 9.59 24.50 22.80
C VAL A 190 10.74 25.45 23.16
N LYS A 191 11.29 25.31 24.37
CA LYS A 191 12.43 26.10 24.88
C LYS A 191 13.80 25.42 24.65
N SER A 192 13.83 24.23 24.05
CA SER A 192 15.08 23.48 23.88
C SER A 192 16.07 24.17 22.95
N LYS A 193 17.35 24.12 23.33
CA LYS A 193 18.47 24.58 22.50
C LYS A 193 18.98 23.41 21.65
N TRP A 194 19.70 23.71 20.58
CA TRP A 194 20.37 22.69 19.76
C TRP A 194 21.84 22.57 20.19
N GLU A 195 22.30 21.35 20.40
CA GLU A 195 23.66 21.07 20.87
C GLU A 195 24.31 19.94 20.05
N SER A 196 25.43 20.27 19.39
CA SER A 196 26.16 19.35 18.50
C SER A 196 26.61 18.09 19.23
N GLY A 197 26.24 16.92 18.70
CA GLY A 197 26.67 15.62 19.21
C GLY A 197 26.09 15.20 20.57
N VAL A 198 25.19 15.98 21.16
CA VAL A 198 24.60 15.70 22.48
C VAL A 198 23.33 14.85 22.35
N ARG A 199 23.14 13.87 23.24
CA ARG A 199 21.85 13.20 23.43
C ARG A 199 21.03 13.94 24.48
N THR A 200 19.92 14.55 24.08
CA THR A 200 19.09 15.39 24.95
C THR A 200 17.84 14.66 25.45
N LYS A 201 17.39 14.97 26.67
CA LYS A 201 16.08 14.57 27.21
C LYS A 201 14.96 15.55 26.85
N GLN A 202 15.30 16.68 26.23
CA GLN A 202 14.33 17.68 25.79
C GLN A 202 13.72 17.34 24.43
N TRP A 203 14.35 16.41 23.69
CA TRP A 203 13.80 15.80 22.49
C TRP A 203 13.63 14.30 22.75
N LEU A 204 12.39 13.83 22.72
CA LEU A 204 12.02 12.46 22.98
C LEU A 204 11.54 11.83 21.69
N LYS A 205 12.03 10.63 21.37
CA LYS A 205 11.51 9.82 20.27
C LYS A 205 10.60 8.74 20.85
N ILE A 206 9.39 8.67 20.32
CA ILE A 206 8.37 7.68 20.66
C ILE A 206 8.15 6.87 19.40
N LYS A 207 8.29 5.55 19.50
CA LYS A 207 8.15 4.63 18.37
C LYS A 207 6.73 4.09 18.31
N ASN A 208 6.21 3.92 17.10
CA ASN A 208 4.97 3.23 16.81
C ASN A 208 5.22 1.72 16.79
N TYR A 209 5.36 1.11 17.96
CA TYR A 209 5.53 -0.33 18.05
C TYR A 209 4.25 -1.05 17.66
N LYS A 210 4.39 -2.06 16.79
CA LYS A 210 3.39 -3.06 16.46
C LYS A 210 3.43 -4.17 17.51
N GLN A 211 2.30 -4.82 17.75
CA GLN A 211 2.16 -5.90 18.71
C GLN A 211 1.49 -7.09 18.05
N ALA A 212 1.98 -8.30 18.32
CA ALA A 212 1.37 -9.53 17.85
C ALA A 212 1.75 -10.72 18.74
N CYS A 213 0.99 -11.81 18.62
CA CYS A 213 1.25 -13.07 19.30
C CYS A 213 2.09 -14.01 18.44
N PHE A 214 3.01 -14.71 19.09
CA PHE A 214 3.90 -15.70 18.48
C PHE A 214 4.03 -16.89 19.41
N PHE A 215 4.31 -18.09 18.88
CA PHE A 215 4.73 -19.20 19.72
C PHE A 215 6.26 -19.34 19.74
N ILE A 216 6.79 -19.83 20.85
CA ILE A 216 8.22 -20.12 21.00
C ILE A 216 8.57 -21.43 20.28
N THR A 217 9.67 -21.43 19.53
CA THR A 217 10.19 -22.57 18.77
C THR A 217 11.56 -23.05 19.27
N GLY A 218 12.26 -22.24 20.06
CA GLY A 218 13.52 -22.67 20.65
C GLY A 218 14.27 -21.58 21.42
N TYR A 219 15.48 -21.94 21.86
CA TYR A 219 16.38 -21.11 22.65
C TYR A 219 17.83 -21.32 22.23
N ASP A 220 18.50 -20.22 21.87
CA ASP A 220 19.93 -20.18 21.56
C ASP A 220 20.73 -19.98 22.85
N LYS A 221 21.55 -20.99 23.18
CA LYS A 221 22.35 -21.03 24.41
C LYS A 221 23.57 -20.10 24.36
N LYS A 222 24.01 -19.70 23.17
CA LYS A 222 25.21 -18.88 22.96
C LYS A 222 24.92 -17.39 23.19
N ASN A 223 23.80 -16.90 22.68
CA ASN A 223 23.42 -15.49 22.81
C ASN A 223 22.26 -15.25 23.79
N GLY A 224 21.56 -16.30 24.22
CA GLY A 224 20.43 -16.22 25.16
C GLY A 224 19.12 -15.75 24.51
N TYR A 225 18.95 -15.97 23.21
CA TYR A 225 17.78 -15.50 22.46
C TYR A 225 16.74 -16.61 22.33
N PHE A 226 15.47 -16.23 22.46
CA PHE A 226 14.34 -17.12 22.18
C PHE A 226 13.92 -16.97 20.73
N HIS A 227 13.71 -18.09 20.05
CA HIS A 227 13.18 -18.12 18.69
C HIS A 227 11.66 -18.21 18.74
N VAL A 228 11.00 -17.47 17.85
CA VAL A 228 9.54 -17.44 17.73
C VAL A 228 9.10 -17.67 16.30
N GLY A 229 7.89 -18.20 16.16
CA GLY A 229 7.26 -18.48 14.87
C GLY A 229 5.77 -18.18 14.87
N VAL A 230 5.22 -18.24 13.67
CA VAL A 230 3.77 -18.25 13.39
C VAL A 230 3.48 -19.38 12.40
N PHE A 231 2.22 -19.77 12.27
CA PHE A 231 1.76 -20.68 11.23
C PHE A 231 1.44 -19.91 9.95
N HIS A 232 1.93 -20.39 8.82
CA HIS A 232 1.44 -20.03 7.50
C HIS A 232 0.82 -21.30 6.91
N ASP A 233 -0.51 -21.31 6.83
CA ASP A 233 -1.28 -22.54 6.63
C ASP A 233 -0.93 -23.57 7.70
N ASP A 234 -0.59 -24.80 7.30
CA ASP A 234 -0.15 -25.86 8.21
C ASP A 234 1.35 -25.83 8.53
N ASN A 235 2.10 -24.87 7.96
CA ASN A 235 3.55 -24.80 8.09
C ASN A 235 3.99 -23.78 9.16
N MET A 236 4.84 -24.21 10.08
CA MET A 236 5.51 -23.31 11.00
C MET A 236 6.60 -22.52 10.28
N ILE A 237 6.50 -21.19 10.28
CA ILE A 237 7.51 -20.29 9.74
C ILE A 237 8.22 -19.51 10.86
N PRO A 238 9.56 -19.37 10.81
CA PRO A 238 10.30 -18.52 11.75
C PRO A 238 9.93 -17.05 11.55
N ALA A 239 9.52 -16.37 12.62
CA ALA A 239 9.15 -14.94 12.58
C ALA A 239 10.25 -14.05 13.15
N GLY A 240 11.07 -14.53 14.08
CA GLY A 240 12.15 -13.73 14.65
C GLY A 240 12.73 -14.30 15.92
N VAL A 241 13.52 -13.47 16.60
CA VAL A 241 14.20 -13.81 17.85
C VAL A 241 14.10 -12.66 18.83
N PHE A 242 13.92 -12.93 20.12
CA PHE A 242 13.90 -11.88 21.15
C PHE A 242 14.75 -12.25 22.36
N SER A 243 15.29 -11.22 23.01
CA SER A 243 16.00 -11.32 24.29
C SER A 243 15.82 -10.09 25.17
N HIS A 244 15.01 -9.12 24.75
CA HIS A 244 14.74 -7.89 25.51
C HIS A 244 13.28 -7.87 25.99
N GLY A 245 12.99 -7.07 27.01
CA GLY A 245 11.64 -6.88 27.57
C GLY A 245 11.20 -7.90 28.61
N ILE A 246 11.87 -9.04 28.70
CA ILE A 246 11.59 -10.09 29.69
C ILE A 246 12.39 -9.87 30.98
N SER A 247 11.76 -10.04 32.15
CA SER A 247 12.46 -9.99 33.44
C SER A 247 13.42 -11.17 33.62
N SER A 248 14.33 -11.06 34.59
CA SER A 248 15.28 -12.14 34.89
C SER A 248 14.56 -13.41 35.36
N GLU A 249 13.53 -13.24 36.21
CA GLU A 249 12.72 -14.33 36.76
C GLU A 249 11.93 -15.05 35.66
N GLU A 250 11.25 -14.30 34.79
CA GLU A 250 10.50 -14.86 33.66
C GLU A 250 11.41 -15.59 32.67
N ARG A 251 12.61 -15.04 32.42
CA ARG A 251 13.60 -15.67 31.55
C ARG A 251 14.04 -17.02 32.10
N GLU A 252 14.39 -17.10 33.38
CA GLU A 252 14.83 -18.35 34.00
C GLU A 252 13.73 -19.41 33.98
N ALA A 253 12.49 -19.02 34.28
CA ALA A 253 11.33 -19.89 34.19
C ALA A 253 11.12 -20.40 32.75
N LEU A 254 11.20 -19.51 31.75
CA LEU A 254 11.03 -19.87 30.36
C LEU A 254 12.13 -20.83 29.86
N ILE A 255 13.40 -20.58 30.22
CA ILE A 255 14.51 -21.49 29.90
C ILE A 255 14.27 -22.88 30.49
N LYS A 256 13.75 -22.96 31.72
CA LYS A 256 13.41 -24.23 32.37
C LYS A 256 12.33 -24.97 31.59
N ILE A 257 11.23 -24.30 31.24
CA ILE A 257 10.13 -24.89 30.46
C ILE A 257 10.64 -25.38 29.09
N VAL A 258 11.46 -24.58 28.39
CA VAL A 258 12.06 -24.95 27.09
C VAL A 258 12.94 -26.20 27.23
N LYS A 259 13.72 -26.32 28.31
CA LYS A 259 14.54 -27.51 28.58
C LYS A 259 13.72 -28.76 28.89
N GLU A 260 12.61 -28.61 29.61
CA GLU A 260 11.71 -29.71 30.01
C GLU A 260 10.89 -30.24 28.82
N ASN A 261 10.57 -29.38 27.84
CA ASN A 261 9.72 -29.71 26.68
C ASN A 261 10.50 -29.79 25.36
N LYS A 262 11.81 -30.07 25.41
CA LYS A 262 12.68 -30.14 24.23
C LYS A 262 12.35 -31.31 23.31
N ASN A 263 12.25 -31.02 22.02
CA ASN A 263 12.19 -32.03 20.96
C ASN A 263 13.61 -32.46 20.55
N ARG A 264 14.51 -31.48 20.46
CA ARG A 264 15.90 -31.67 20.04
C ARG A 264 16.81 -30.68 20.77
N GLU A 265 18.03 -31.11 21.06
CA GLU A 265 19.06 -30.26 21.66
C GLU A 265 20.41 -30.53 21.01
N THR A 266 21.07 -29.48 20.55
CA THR A 266 22.47 -29.48 20.12
C THR A 266 23.33 -28.79 21.17
N THR A 267 24.64 -28.66 20.99
CA THR A 267 25.51 -27.91 21.91
C THR A 267 25.02 -26.46 22.11
N ASP A 268 24.56 -25.83 21.04
CA ASP A 268 24.27 -24.39 21.01
C ASP A 268 22.78 -24.04 21.01
N PHE A 269 21.88 -24.99 20.72
CA PHE A 269 20.45 -24.71 20.53
C PHE A 269 19.55 -25.74 21.18
N ILE A 270 18.42 -25.29 21.73
CA ILE A 270 17.31 -26.14 22.19
C ILE A 270 16.09 -25.84 21.34
N GLU A 271 15.51 -26.86 20.74
CA GLU A 271 14.32 -26.78 19.91
C GLU A 271 13.13 -27.41 20.63
N ILE A 272 11.98 -26.73 20.57
CA ILE A 272 10.72 -27.19 21.14
C ILE A 272 9.64 -27.17 20.07
N GLY A 273 8.57 -27.94 20.28
CA GLY A 273 7.35 -27.77 19.48
C GLY A 273 6.64 -26.46 19.82
N PRO A 274 5.75 -25.97 18.94
CA PRO A 274 4.88 -24.84 19.25
C PRO A 274 4.08 -25.11 20.53
N ALA A 275 4.33 -24.36 21.60
CA ALA A 275 3.66 -24.59 22.87
C ALA A 275 3.33 -23.29 23.63
N ILE A 276 4.30 -22.40 23.77
CA ILE A 276 4.18 -21.20 24.61
C ILE A 276 3.89 -20.00 23.72
N VAL A 277 2.73 -19.37 23.90
CA VAL A 277 2.38 -18.13 23.22
C VAL A 277 2.89 -16.93 24.01
N VAL A 278 3.59 -16.04 23.31
CA VAL A 278 4.10 -14.78 23.82
C VAL A 278 3.60 -13.64 22.95
N GLU A 279 3.31 -12.51 23.57
CA GLU A 279 3.07 -11.25 22.89
C GLU A 279 4.38 -10.47 22.80
N LEU A 280 4.74 -10.07 21.59
CA LEU A 280 5.94 -9.27 21.32
C LEU A 280 5.53 -7.93 20.74
N GLN A 281 6.28 -6.89 21.12
CA GLN A 281 6.28 -5.62 20.40
C GLN A 281 7.49 -5.53 19.46
N PHE A 282 7.33 -4.91 18.30
CA PHE A 282 8.37 -4.76 17.28
C PHE A 282 8.09 -3.56 16.39
N LEU A 283 9.11 -3.08 15.68
CA LEU A 283 8.97 -1.85 14.87
C LEU A 283 8.30 -2.11 13.52
N SER A 284 8.74 -3.16 12.82
CA SER A 284 8.24 -3.52 11.50
C SER A 284 8.59 -4.98 11.17
N LEU A 285 7.96 -5.50 10.12
CA LEU A 285 8.43 -6.71 9.45
C LEU A 285 9.44 -6.31 8.37
N TYR A 286 10.57 -7.00 8.30
CA TYR A 286 11.56 -6.86 7.23
C TYR A 286 11.91 -8.25 6.72
N LYS A 287 11.65 -8.52 5.44
CA LYS A 287 11.81 -9.86 4.84
C LYS A 287 11.19 -10.95 5.72
N GLU A 288 9.96 -10.68 6.14
CA GLU A 288 9.14 -11.57 6.98
C GLU A 288 9.69 -11.82 8.40
N GLN A 289 10.70 -11.05 8.84
CA GLN A 289 11.26 -11.12 10.19
C GLN A 289 10.97 -9.87 11.02
N LEU A 290 10.81 -10.05 12.33
CA LEU A 290 10.62 -8.96 13.28
C LEU A 290 11.86 -8.08 13.41
N ARG A 291 11.68 -6.76 13.23
CA ARG A 291 12.72 -5.75 13.50
C ARG A 291 12.57 -5.18 14.91
N GLU A 292 13.65 -5.25 15.68
CA GLU A 292 13.72 -4.82 17.09
C GLU A 292 12.60 -5.42 17.99
N PRO A 293 12.39 -6.74 17.97
CA PRO A 293 11.38 -7.36 18.83
C PRO A 293 11.77 -7.28 20.32
N SER A 294 10.77 -7.11 21.16
CA SER A 294 10.86 -7.14 22.62
C SER A 294 9.65 -7.86 23.18
N PHE A 295 9.88 -8.66 24.22
CA PHE A 295 8.81 -9.30 24.98
C PHE A 295 7.89 -8.27 25.62
N LEU A 296 6.59 -8.54 25.61
CA LEU A 296 5.57 -7.81 26.36
C LEU A 296 4.94 -8.67 27.45
N ALA A 297 4.42 -9.85 27.08
CA ALA A 297 3.68 -10.70 28.01
C ALA A 297 3.61 -12.16 27.54
N PHE A 298 3.37 -13.07 28.48
CA PHE A 298 2.88 -14.41 28.18
C PHE A 298 1.38 -14.38 27.92
N ARG A 299 0.90 -15.13 26.92
CA ARG A 299 -0.52 -15.21 26.54
C ARG A 299 -1.07 -16.60 26.80
N PHE A 300 -1.31 -16.89 28.07
CA PHE A 300 -1.90 -18.17 28.51
C PHE A 300 -3.38 -18.33 28.11
N ASP A 301 -4.01 -17.24 27.69
CA ASP A 301 -5.37 -17.20 27.14
C ASP A 301 -5.45 -17.57 25.66
N LYS A 302 -4.30 -17.77 25.00
CA LYS A 302 -4.19 -17.99 23.55
C LYS A 302 -3.68 -19.38 23.22
N GLN A 303 -4.21 -19.95 22.14
CA GLN A 303 -3.72 -21.20 21.57
C GLN A 303 -2.66 -20.94 20.50
N VAL A 304 -1.72 -21.88 20.33
CA VAL A 304 -0.66 -21.76 19.32
C VAL A 304 -1.19 -21.65 17.89
N GLY A 305 -2.35 -22.27 17.61
CA GLY A 305 -3.01 -22.20 16.31
C GLY A 305 -3.57 -20.81 15.97
N GLU A 306 -3.71 -19.91 16.95
CA GLU A 306 -4.11 -18.51 16.71
C GLU A 306 -2.93 -17.64 16.24
N CYS A 307 -1.69 -18.10 16.41
CA CYS A 307 -0.50 -17.38 15.94
C CYS A 307 -0.29 -17.65 14.45
N THR A 308 -1.14 -17.11 13.58
CA THR A 308 -1.04 -17.25 12.13
C THR A 308 -0.35 -16.05 11.49
N TRP A 309 0.19 -16.24 10.29
CA TRP A 309 0.76 -15.17 9.47
C TRP A 309 -0.32 -14.14 9.10
N ASP A 310 -1.52 -14.60 8.76
CA ASP A 310 -2.65 -13.71 8.46
C ASP A 310 -3.04 -12.86 9.67
N HIS A 311 -3.09 -13.46 10.86
CA HIS A 311 -3.33 -12.73 12.10
C HIS A 311 -2.24 -11.71 12.41
N LEU A 312 -0.97 -12.06 12.18
CA LEU A 312 0.16 -11.14 12.31
C LEU A 312 0.04 -9.95 11.35
N LEU A 313 -0.33 -10.18 10.09
CA LEU A 313 -0.53 -9.10 9.13
C LEU A 313 -1.68 -8.18 9.54
N LEU A 314 -2.82 -8.75 9.95
CA LEU A 314 -4.01 -8.00 10.30
C LEU A 314 -3.87 -7.22 11.61
N SER A 315 -3.26 -7.81 12.64
CA SER A 315 -2.98 -7.14 13.93
C SER A 315 -2.01 -5.95 13.77
N THR A 316 -1.23 -5.93 12.70
CA THR A 316 -0.24 -4.88 12.43
C THR A 316 -0.63 -3.94 11.29
N ALA A 317 -1.81 -4.12 10.72
CA ALA A 317 -2.32 -3.31 9.63
C ALA A 317 -2.55 -1.86 10.09
N PRO A 318 -2.14 -0.86 9.29
CA PRO A 318 -2.30 0.55 9.62
C PRO A 318 -3.74 1.02 9.33
N ILE A 319 -4.71 0.49 10.08
CA ILE A 319 -6.13 0.75 9.87
C ILE A 319 -6.77 1.50 11.03
N HIS A 320 -7.93 2.10 10.75
CA HIS A 320 -8.71 2.81 11.75
C HIS A 320 -9.09 1.88 12.91
N LYS A 321 -8.95 2.38 14.15
CA LYS A 321 -9.14 1.61 15.38
C LYS A 321 -10.55 1.00 15.55
N GLU A 322 -11.54 1.54 14.84
CA GLU A 322 -12.92 1.04 14.84
C GLU A 322 -13.13 -0.16 13.90
N VAL A 323 -12.14 -0.49 13.07
CA VAL A 323 -12.16 -1.71 12.25
C VAL A 323 -11.76 -2.91 13.10
N ILE A 324 -12.74 -3.48 13.81
CA ILE A 324 -12.57 -4.68 14.64
C ILE A 324 -12.99 -5.91 13.84
N ILE A 325 -12.04 -6.78 13.52
CA ILE A 325 -12.30 -8.04 12.82
C ILE A 325 -13.01 -9.00 13.77
N THR A 326 -14.19 -9.48 13.36
CA THR A 326 -15.02 -10.39 14.18
C THR A 326 -15.13 -11.77 13.53
N HIS A 327 -15.21 -12.84 14.33
CA HIS A 327 -15.33 -14.22 13.83
C HIS A 327 -14.28 -14.58 12.75
N PRO A 328 -12.97 -14.33 12.99
CA PRO A 328 -11.91 -14.56 12.00
C PRO A 328 -11.83 -16.01 11.50
N ASP A 329 -12.20 -16.97 12.36
CA ASP A 329 -12.26 -18.41 12.11
C ASP A 329 -13.47 -18.86 11.27
N LYS A 330 -14.38 -17.94 10.93
CA LYS A 330 -15.62 -18.29 10.22
C LYS A 330 -15.31 -18.93 8.85
N PRO A 331 -15.78 -20.16 8.58
CA PRO A 331 -15.65 -20.77 7.27
C PRO A 331 -16.49 -20.04 6.23
N LEU A 332 -15.96 -19.91 5.02
CA LEU A 332 -16.58 -19.18 3.92
C LEU A 332 -17.04 -20.08 2.77
N TRP A 333 -16.44 -21.27 2.63
CA TRP A 333 -16.76 -22.25 1.58
C TRP A 333 -16.84 -23.67 2.14
N GLU A 334 -17.62 -24.54 1.47
CA GLU A 334 -17.65 -25.98 1.73
C GLU A 334 -16.49 -26.71 1.07
N THR A 335 -16.19 -26.32 -0.18
CA THR A 335 -15.26 -27.01 -1.07
C THR A 335 -13.81 -26.57 -0.91
N THR A 336 -13.58 -25.46 -0.21
CA THR A 336 -12.25 -24.93 0.09
C THR A 336 -12.16 -24.58 1.57
N HIS A 337 -10.98 -24.73 2.17
CA HIS A 337 -10.74 -24.38 3.58
C HIS A 337 -10.60 -22.87 3.82
N LEU A 338 -11.30 -22.05 3.04
CA LEU A 338 -11.22 -20.60 3.12
C LEU A 338 -11.99 -20.08 4.32
N ILE A 339 -11.31 -19.38 5.22
CA ILE A 339 -11.89 -18.69 6.37
C ILE A 339 -11.87 -17.17 6.21
N LYS A 340 -12.62 -16.46 7.07
CA LYS A 340 -12.74 -15.01 7.04
C LYS A 340 -11.41 -14.28 7.25
N GLU A 341 -10.56 -14.75 8.17
CA GLU A 341 -9.25 -14.15 8.43
C GLU A 341 -8.40 -14.09 7.16
N HIS A 342 -8.30 -15.23 6.48
CA HIS A 342 -7.53 -15.36 5.24
C HIS A 342 -8.07 -14.44 4.13
N PHE A 343 -9.40 -14.31 4.00
CA PHE A 343 -10.00 -13.37 3.06
C PHE A 343 -9.66 -11.90 3.38
N ILE A 344 -9.69 -11.50 4.64
CA ILE A 344 -9.36 -10.11 5.02
C ILE A 344 -7.85 -9.87 4.87
N SER A 345 -7.01 -10.85 5.20
CA SER A 345 -5.56 -10.80 4.96
C SER A 345 -5.24 -10.68 3.46
N TYR A 346 -5.99 -11.38 2.61
CA TYR A 346 -5.91 -11.21 1.16
C TYR A 346 -6.18 -9.76 0.74
N LEU A 347 -7.28 -9.18 1.21
CA LEU A 347 -7.61 -7.77 0.92
C LEU A 347 -6.51 -6.83 1.41
N PHE A 348 -5.94 -7.07 2.58
CA PHE A 348 -4.83 -6.28 3.12
C PHE A 348 -3.59 -6.35 2.20
N GLN A 349 -3.19 -7.55 1.79
CA GLN A 349 -2.00 -7.76 0.96
C GLN A 349 -2.19 -7.25 -0.47
N ILE A 350 -3.39 -7.34 -1.04
CA ILE A 350 -3.68 -6.91 -2.41
C ILE A 350 -4.12 -5.45 -2.52
N ALA A 351 -4.42 -4.78 -1.40
CA ALA A 351 -4.87 -3.39 -1.36
C ALA A 351 -4.03 -2.43 -2.22
N PRO A 352 -2.67 -2.49 -2.25
CA PRO A 352 -1.88 -1.60 -3.10
C PRO A 352 -2.18 -1.73 -4.60
N PHE A 353 -2.70 -2.87 -5.05
CA PHE A 353 -3.08 -3.11 -6.45
C PHE A 353 -4.58 -2.92 -6.68
N MET A 354 -5.42 -3.16 -5.66
CA MET A 354 -6.88 -3.08 -5.78
C MET A 354 -7.42 -1.67 -5.56
N LEU A 355 -6.95 -0.95 -4.54
CA LEU A 355 -7.46 0.37 -4.14
C LEU A 355 -7.44 1.40 -5.29
N PRO A 356 -6.41 1.48 -6.14
CA PRO A 356 -6.42 2.44 -7.26
C PRO A 356 -7.63 2.30 -8.20
N PHE A 357 -8.21 1.10 -8.32
CA PHE A 357 -9.42 0.89 -9.13
C PHE A 357 -10.70 1.28 -8.40
N LEU A 358 -10.72 1.23 -7.07
CA LEU A 358 -11.88 1.57 -6.23
C LEU A 358 -11.97 3.07 -5.95
N GLN A 359 -10.85 3.77 -6.10
CA GLN A 359 -10.69 5.15 -5.71
C GLN A 359 -11.71 6.08 -6.40
N ASP A 360 -12.40 6.86 -5.59
CA ASP A 360 -13.34 7.91 -6.00
C ASP A 360 -14.49 7.38 -6.87
N ARG A 361 -14.98 6.16 -6.59
CA ARG A 361 -16.10 5.53 -7.32
C ARG A 361 -17.29 5.20 -6.42
N LEU A 362 -18.50 5.33 -6.99
CA LEU A 362 -19.76 4.92 -6.35
C LEU A 362 -19.81 3.38 -6.25
N LEU A 363 -19.31 2.84 -5.13
CA LEU A 363 -19.10 1.41 -5.00
C LEU A 363 -20.41 0.65 -4.77
N THR A 364 -20.64 -0.41 -5.56
CA THR A 364 -21.62 -1.44 -5.24
C THR A 364 -20.88 -2.69 -4.78
N VAL A 365 -21.26 -3.27 -3.64
CA VAL A 365 -20.69 -4.55 -3.19
C VAL A 365 -21.73 -5.66 -3.16
N ILE A 366 -21.30 -6.90 -3.37
CA ILE A 366 -22.11 -8.09 -3.09
C ILE A 366 -21.56 -8.75 -1.83
N ARG A 367 -22.42 -8.82 -0.81
CA ARG A 367 -22.09 -9.38 0.49
C ARG A 367 -22.59 -10.81 0.63
N PHE A 368 -21.80 -11.61 1.32
CA PHE A 368 -22.06 -13.01 1.62
C PHE A 368 -21.98 -13.21 3.14
N PRO A 369 -22.98 -12.73 3.92
CA PRO A 369 -22.89 -12.72 5.39
C PRO A 369 -22.68 -14.10 6.01
N HIS A 370 -23.11 -15.15 5.33
CA HIS A 370 -22.95 -16.55 5.73
C HIS A 370 -21.93 -17.29 4.86
N GLY A 371 -21.00 -16.58 4.22
CA GLY A 371 -20.14 -17.17 3.18
C GLY A 371 -20.99 -17.72 2.04
N MET A 372 -20.52 -18.80 1.40
CA MET A 372 -21.24 -19.51 0.34
C MET A 372 -22.32 -20.47 0.84
N PHE A 373 -22.57 -20.51 2.15
CA PHE A 373 -23.58 -21.37 2.78
C PHE A 373 -24.98 -20.74 2.80
N GLY A 374 -25.14 -19.49 2.34
CA GLY A 374 -26.41 -18.77 2.40
C GLY A 374 -26.60 -17.81 1.23
N GLU A 375 -27.60 -16.93 1.36
CA GLU A 375 -27.91 -15.94 0.34
C GLU A 375 -26.91 -14.78 0.34
N ALA A 376 -26.67 -14.26 -0.86
CA ALA A 376 -25.90 -13.05 -1.10
C ALA A 376 -26.84 -11.88 -1.40
N PHE A 377 -26.41 -10.66 -1.11
CA PHE A 377 -27.21 -9.47 -1.45
C PHE A 377 -26.34 -8.32 -1.94
N TYR A 378 -26.93 -7.47 -2.78
CA TYR A 378 -26.32 -6.24 -3.28
C TYR A 378 -26.47 -5.11 -2.26
N GLN A 379 -25.37 -4.43 -1.99
CA GLN A 379 -25.36 -3.22 -1.16
C GLN A 379 -24.83 -2.05 -1.99
N LYS A 380 -25.68 -1.03 -2.13
CA LYS A 380 -25.33 0.27 -2.71
C LYS A 380 -25.29 1.34 -1.61
N ASN A 381 -26.35 1.38 -0.80
CA ASN A 381 -26.46 2.31 0.30
C ASN A 381 -25.53 1.95 1.44
N CYS A 382 -24.87 2.96 2.00
CA CYS A 382 -24.13 2.86 3.24
C CYS A 382 -25.09 2.47 4.38
N PRO A 383 -24.79 1.46 5.20
CA PRO A 383 -25.64 1.09 6.32
C PRO A 383 -25.50 2.09 7.48
N ASP A 384 -26.57 2.27 8.26
CA ASP A 384 -26.61 3.21 9.39
C ASP A 384 -25.57 2.94 10.49
N TYR A 385 -25.07 1.70 10.58
CA TYR A 385 -24.04 1.32 11.54
C TYR A 385 -22.60 1.58 11.03
N ALA A 386 -22.43 2.14 9.83
CA ALA A 386 -21.12 2.47 9.30
C ALA A 386 -20.42 3.47 10.24
N PRO A 387 -19.15 3.21 10.62
CA PRO A 387 -18.40 4.16 11.43
C PRO A 387 -18.19 5.51 10.72
N ASP A 388 -18.00 6.58 11.50
CA ASP A 388 -17.90 7.97 10.98
C ASP A 388 -16.75 8.18 9.98
N PHE A 389 -15.71 7.34 10.00
CA PHE A 389 -14.60 7.44 9.04
C PHE A 389 -14.96 6.93 7.64
N ILE A 390 -16.06 6.17 7.48
CA ILE A 390 -16.52 5.67 6.18
C ILE A 390 -17.07 6.84 5.38
N LYS A 391 -16.34 7.23 4.34
CA LYS A 391 -16.74 8.30 3.44
C LYS A 391 -17.86 7.85 2.51
N THR A 392 -18.83 8.75 2.31
CA THR A 392 -19.94 8.53 1.39
C THR A 392 -20.12 9.70 0.43
N THR A 393 -20.74 9.41 -0.71
CA THR A 393 -21.22 10.40 -1.67
C THR A 393 -22.67 10.09 -2.01
N LYS A 394 -23.54 11.09 -1.92
CA LYS A 394 -24.96 10.94 -2.24
C LYS A 394 -25.19 11.01 -3.76
N HIS A 395 -25.90 10.03 -4.31
CA HIS A 395 -26.31 9.98 -5.72
C HIS A 395 -27.68 9.30 -5.85
N GLU A 396 -28.66 9.96 -6.50
CA GLU A 396 -30.03 9.44 -6.66
C GLU A 396 -30.65 8.92 -5.35
N ASP A 397 -30.56 9.72 -4.28
CA ASP A 397 -31.04 9.38 -2.93
C ASP A 397 -30.39 8.16 -2.25
N ILE A 398 -29.27 7.67 -2.78
CA ILE A 398 -28.45 6.62 -2.18
C ILE A 398 -27.14 7.23 -1.70
N ASP A 399 -26.74 6.94 -0.46
CA ASP A 399 -25.44 7.28 0.08
C ASP A 399 -24.45 6.16 -0.26
N TYR A 400 -23.70 6.30 -1.35
CA TYR A 400 -22.71 5.30 -1.76
C TYR A 400 -21.45 5.40 -0.92
N ILE A 401 -20.88 4.25 -0.57
CA ILE A 401 -19.57 4.18 0.08
C ILE A 401 -18.48 4.48 -0.95
N ILE A 402 -17.51 5.32 -0.58
CA ILE A 402 -16.33 5.62 -1.38
C ILE A 402 -15.11 4.91 -0.75
N CYS A 403 -14.63 3.87 -1.41
CA CYS A 403 -13.54 3.02 -0.88
C CYS A 403 -12.17 3.51 -1.33
N ASN A 404 -11.66 4.55 -0.65
CA ASN A 404 -10.38 5.20 -1.00
C ASN A 404 -9.18 4.72 -0.17
N ASP A 405 -9.41 3.95 0.89
CA ASP A 405 -8.37 3.58 1.83
C ASP A 405 -8.51 2.15 2.34
N LEU A 406 -7.43 1.67 2.95
CA LEU A 406 -7.32 0.33 3.49
C LEU A 406 -8.35 0.07 4.60
N SER A 407 -8.66 1.07 5.44
CA SER A 407 -9.60 0.92 6.54
C SER A 407 -11.00 0.61 6.03
N THR A 408 -11.44 1.35 5.01
CA THR A 408 -12.73 1.15 4.35
C THR A 408 -12.79 -0.20 3.64
N LEU A 409 -11.72 -0.59 2.94
CA LEU A 409 -11.62 -1.89 2.27
C LEU A 409 -11.74 -3.06 3.27
N LEU A 410 -10.99 -3.03 4.37
CA LEU A 410 -11.04 -4.10 5.37
C LEU A 410 -12.34 -4.08 6.17
N TRP A 411 -12.96 -2.92 6.38
CA TRP A 411 -14.30 -2.83 6.99
C TRP A 411 -15.38 -3.47 6.11
N LEU A 412 -15.33 -3.27 4.79
CA LEU A 412 -16.18 -3.98 3.82
C LEU A 412 -15.88 -5.48 3.80
N GLY A 413 -14.60 -5.86 3.81
CA GLY A 413 -14.16 -7.25 3.90
C GLY A 413 -14.64 -7.96 5.17
N ASN A 414 -14.61 -7.28 6.32
CA ASN A 414 -15.14 -7.79 7.59
C ASN A 414 -16.64 -8.06 7.55
N GLN A 415 -17.35 -7.43 6.62
CA GLN A 415 -18.78 -7.65 6.36
C GLN A 415 -19.04 -8.69 5.26
N LEU A 416 -17.98 -9.39 4.83
CA LEU A 416 -17.96 -10.40 3.77
C LEU A 416 -18.46 -9.85 2.42
N ALA A 417 -18.10 -8.61 2.10
CA ALA A 417 -18.17 -8.10 0.73
C ALA A 417 -17.12 -8.83 -0.11
N PHE A 418 -17.54 -9.85 -0.88
CA PHE A 418 -16.64 -10.58 -1.76
C PHE A 418 -16.45 -9.85 -3.09
N GLU A 419 -17.56 -9.36 -3.65
CA GLU A 419 -17.55 -8.74 -4.97
C GLU A 419 -17.63 -7.22 -4.86
N PHE A 420 -16.64 -6.53 -5.43
CA PHE A 420 -16.55 -5.07 -5.51
C PHE A 420 -16.83 -4.67 -6.95
N HIS A 421 -17.96 -4.00 -7.18
CA HIS A 421 -18.41 -3.58 -8.50
C HIS A 421 -18.32 -2.06 -8.63
N ILE A 422 -17.60 -1.60 -9.64
CA ILE A 422 -17.29 -0.19 -9.87
C ILE A 422 -17.92 0.33 -11.16
N PRO A 423 -18.42 1.58 -11.20
CA PRO A 423 -18.77 2.26 -12.43
C PRO A 423 -17.53 2.61 -13.27
N PHE A 424 -17.72 2.91 -14.56
CA PHE A 424 -16.60 3.28 -15.44
C PHE A 424 -16.13 4.73 -15.27
N GLN A 425 -16.90 5.57 -14.58
CA GLN A 425 -16.52 6.93 -14.17
C GLN A 425 -16.14 7.01 -12.69
N THR A 426 -15.42 8.08 -12.31
CA THR A 426 -15.29 8.50 -10.90
C THR A 426 -16.42 9.46 -10.52
N ILE A 427 -16.53 9.81 -9.24
CA ILE A 427 -17.52 10.78 -8.74
C ILE A 427 -17.31 12.20 -9.28
N ASP A 428 -16.12 12.50 -9.80
CA ASP A 428 -15.75 13.84 -10.28
C ASP A 428 -16.08 14.09 -11.76
N THR A 429 -16.61 13.08 -12.46
CA THR A 429 -16.89 13.19 -13.90
C THR A 429 -18.10 12.34 -14.31
N ALA A 430 -18.84 12.82 -15.32
CA ALA A 430 -19.88 12.04 -15.99
C ALA A 430 -19.30 11.14 -17.11
N HIS A 431 -18.03 11.31 -17.47
CA HIS A 431 -17.37 10.60 -18.55
C HIS A 431 -16.64 9.34 -18.06
N PRO A 432 -16.57 8.27 -18.86
CA PRO A 432 -15.78 7.10 -18.52
C PRO A 432 -14.29 7.42 -18.39
N THR A 433 -13.65 6.74 -17.46
CA THR A 433 -12.18 6.75 -17.22
C THR A 433 -11.51 5.51 -17.81
N GLU A 434 -12.28 4.65 -18.45
CA GLU A 434 -11.81 3.45 -19.13
C GLU A 434 -12.84 2.96 -20.15
N ILE A 435 -12.40 2.22 -21.15
CA ILE A 435 -13.25 1.38 -22.00
C ILE A 435 -13.08 -0.06 -21.55
N VAL A 436 -14.18 -0.81 -21.40
CA VAL A 436 -14.14 -2.22 -21.02
C VAL A 436 -14.93 -3.06 -22.02
N PHE A 437 -14.29 -4.10 -22.53
CA PHE A 437 -14.95 -5.16 -23.27
C PHE A 437 -15.17 -6.37 -22.35
N ASP A 438 -16.43 -6.74 -22.12
CA ASP A 438 -16.79 -7.92 -21.33
C ASP A 438 -17.09 -9.11 -22.25
N LEU A 439 -16.21 -10.11 -22.22
CA LEU A 439 -16.28 -11.31 -23.05
C LEU A 439 -16.90 -12.44 -22.22
N ASP A 440 -18.22 -12.57 -22.30
CA ASP A 440 -19.01 -13.49 -21.47
C ASP A 440 -19.41 -14.76 -22.25
N PRO A 441 -18.68 -15.88 -22.10
CA PRO A 441 -19.03 -17.13 -22.77
C PRO A 441 -20.32 -17.73 -22.19
N PRO A 442 -21.05 -18.60 -22.91
CA PRO A 442 -22.28 -19.22 -22.41
C PRO A 442 -22.10 -19.97 -21.08
N SER A 443 -21.01 -20.73 -20.97
CA SER A 443 -20.58 -21.47 -19.77
C SER A 443 -19.04 -21.49 -19.70
N ARG A 444 -18.48 -22.03 -18.62
CA ARG A 444 -17.01 -22.19 -18.47
C ARG A 444 -16.39 -23.13 -19.50
N GLU A 445 -17.13 -24.13 -19.99
CA GLU A 445 -16.65 -25.05 -21.02
C GLU A 445 -16.34 -24.32 -22.34
N TYR A 446 -16.99 -23.18 -22.58
CA TYR A 446 -16.77 -22.32 -23.74
C TYR A 446 -15.79 -21.17 -23.46
N PHE A 447 -15.01 -21.23 -22.37
CA PHE A 447 -14.04 -20.17 -22.04
C PHE A 447 -13.01 -19.93 -23.14
N SER A 448 -12.65 -20.96 -23.91
CA SER A 448 -11.76 -20.84 -25.07
C SER A 448 -12.26 -19.82 -26.11
N LEU A 449 -13.58 -19.59 -26.22
CA LEU A 449 -14.13 -18.53 -27.07
C LEU A 449 -13.76 -17.14 -26.56
N ALA A 450 -13.71 -16.93 -25.23
CA ALA A 450 -13.33 -15.65 -24.66
C ALA A 450 -11.83 -15.36 -24.89
N VAL A 451 -10.99 -16.40 -24.77
CA VAL A 451 -9.56 -16.33 -25.11
C VAL A 451 -9.37 -16.01 -26.60
N LYS A 452 -10.12 -16.70 -27.48
CA LYS A 452 -10.10 -16.43 -28.92
C LYS A 452 -10.51 -14.99 -29.22
N ALA A 453 -11.65 -14.52 -28.70
CA ALA A 453 -12.12 -13.14 -28.89
C ALA A 453 -11.05 -12.13 -28.46
N ALA A 454 -10.47 -12.31 -27.27
CA ALA A 454 -9.43 -11.42 -26.77
C ALA A 454 -8.16 -11.42 -27.62
N THR A 455 -7.76 -12.57 -28.12
CA THR A 455 -6.57 -12.70 -28.97
C THR A 455 -6.77 -12.03 -30.32
N GLU A 456 -7.96 -12.16 -30.93
CA GLU A 456 -8.31 -11.48 -32.17
C GLU A 456 -8.43 -9.96 -31.98
N MET A 457 -9.05 -9.51 -30.88
CA MET A 457 -9.09 -8.10 -30.51
C MET A 457 -7.69 -7.52 -30.30
N LYS A 458 -6.79 -8.26 -29.64
CA LYS A 458 -5.41 -7.83 -29.40
C LYS A 458 -4.67 -7.53 -30.70
N LYS A 459 -4.86 -8.33 -31.76
CA LYS A 459 -4.27 -8.07 -33.08
C LYS A 459 -4.72 -6.73 -33.65
N VAL A 460 -6.00 -6.41 -33.49
CA VAL A 460 -6.57 -5.11 -33.93
C VAL A 460 -6.00 -3.96 -33.09
N PHE A 461 -5.95 -4.13 -31.76
CA PHE A 461 -5.38 -3.12 -30.86
C PHE A 461 -3.91 -2.86 -31.16
N ASP A 462 -3.12 -3.89 -31.47
CA ASP A 462 -1.71 -3.76 -31.82
C ASP A 462 -1.48 -3.01 -33.14
N GLN A 463 -2.36 -3.21 -34.13
CA GLN A 463 -2.32 -2.44 -35.38
C GLN A 463 -2.54 -0.95 -35.13
N PHE A 464 -3.38 -0.62 -34.16
CA PHE A 464 -3.63 0.76 -33.73
C PHE A 464 -2.66 1.25 -32.65
N GLN A 465 -1.69 0.43 -32.24
CA GLN A 465 -0.74 0.75 -31.16
C GLN A 465 -1.43 1.09 -29.83
N LEU A 466 -2.61 0.50 -29.58
CA LEU A 466 -3.35 0.66 -28.33
C LEU A 466 -2.82 -0.29 -27.26
N GLN A 467 -2.33 0.26 -26.16
CA GLN A 467 -2.02 -0.53 -24.97
C GLN A 467 -3.33 -0.92 -24.27
N THR A 468 -3.51 -2.22 -24.07
CA THR A 468 -4.72 -2.80 -23.48
C THR A 468 -4.37 -3.79 -22.37
N PHE A 469 -5.32 -4.03 -21.46
CA PHE A 469 -5.05 -4.72 -20.20
C PHE A 469 -6.09 -5.82 -19.95
N PRO A 470 -5.73 -7.12 -20.11
CA PRO A 470 -6.66 -8.23 -19.97
C PRO A 470 -6.79 -8.68 -18.51
N LYS A 471 -7.99 -9.05 -18.09
CA LYS A 471 -8.22 -9.69 -16.79
C LYS A 471 -9.29 -10.76 -16.86
N LEU A 472 -9.19 -11.77 -16.00
CA LEU A 472 -10.29 -12.68 -15.76
C LEU A 472 -11.44 -11.95 -15.05
N SER A 473 -12.68 -12.34 -15.37
CA SER A 473 -13.85 -11.90 -14.59
C SER A 473 -13.94 -12.57 -13.21
N GLY A 474 -13.15 -13.64 -12.99
CA GLY A 474 -13.25 -14.55 -11.84
C GLY A 474 -14.50 -15.44 -11.84
N ASN A 475 -15.36 -15.31 -12.86
CA ASN A 475 -16.56 -16.14 -13.00
C ASN A 475 -16.40 -17.14 -14.14
N LYS A 476 -16.65 -16.70 -15.37
CA LYS A 476 -16.56 -17.56 -16.57
C LYS A 476 -15.95 -16.85 -17.77
N GLY A 477 -15.88 -15.52 -17.77
CA GLY A 477 -15.42 -14.71 -18.89
C GLY A 477 -14.11 -13.99 -18.64
N LEU A 478 -13.72 -13.20 -19.63
CA LEU A 478 -12.50 -12.40 -19.70
C LEU A 478 -12.89 -10.95 -20.02
N GLN A 479 -12.13 -9.98 -19.53
CA GLN A 479 -12.37 -8.56 -19.74
C GLN A 479 -11.10 -7.92 -20.30
N ILE A 480 -11.26 -6.97 -21.21
CA ILE A 480 -10.14 -6.17 -21.74
C ILE A 480 -10.42 -4.71 -21.43
N HIS A 481 -9.47 -4.08 -20.74
CA HIS A 481 -9.56 -2.70 -20.31
C HIS A 481 -8.63 -1.80 -21.12
N ILE A 482 -9.09 -0.59 -21.39
CA ILE A 482 -8.33 0.47 -22.05
C ILE A 482 -8.47 1.74 -21.20
N PRO A 483 -7.41 2.20 -20.50
CA PRO A 483 -7.49 3.36 -19.62
C PRO A 483 -7.67 4.66 -20.41
N LEU A 484 -8.44 5.59 -19.84
CA LEU A 484 -8.67 6.95 -20.36
C LEU A 484 -8.37 7.98 -19.28
N THR A 485 -8.04 9.20 -19.70
CA THR A 485 -8.00 10.34 -18.77
C THR A 485 -9.42 10.84 -18.50
N ASN A 486 -9.66 11.40 -17.30
CA ASN A 486 -10.93 12.03 -16.95
C ASN A 486 -11.38 13.04 -18.01
N ASN A 487 -12.68 13.03 -18.33
CA ASN A 487 -13.29 13.91 -19.34
C ASN A 487 -12.70 13.78 -20.75
N SER A 488 -12.01 12.69 -21.06
CA SER A 488 -11.42 12.50 -22.38
C SER A 488 -12.51 12.17 -23.42
N LEU A 489 -13.24 11.07 -23.24
CA LEU A 489 -14.27 10.62 -24.18
C LEU A 489 -15.60 10.47 -23.46
N SER A 490 -16.69 10.78 -24.16
CA SER A 490 -18.06 10.47 -23.74
C SER A 490 -18.42 9.00 -23.97
N TYR A 491 -19.46 8.52 -23.29
CA TYR A 491 -19.99 7.16 -23.53
C TYR A 491 -20.49 6.97 -24.96
N GLU A 492 -20.98 8.02 -25.61
CA GLU A 492 -21.37 8.02 -27.01
C GLU A 492 -20.15 7.80 -27.92
N GLU A 493 -19.05 8.52 -27.67
CA GLU A 493 -17.82 8.38 -28.44
C GLU A 493 -17.16 7.01 -28.23
N THR A 494 -17.05 6.54 -26.97
CA THR A 494 -16.50 5.20 -26.71
C THR A 494 -17.34 4.11 -27.36
N ARG A 495 -18.66 4.30 -27.47
CA ARG A 495 -19.57 3.35 -28.11
C ARG A 495 -19.37 3.21 -29.61
N VAL A 496 -18.87 4.24 -30.30
CA VAL A 496 -18.45 4.10 -31.70
C VAL A 496 -17.34 3.05 -31.81
N PHE A 497 -16.32 3.17 -30.97
CA PHE A 497 -15.18 2.25 -30.97
C PHE A 497 -15.56 0.85 -30.51
N THR A 498 -16.35 0.71 -29.43
CA THR A 498 -16.76 -0.62 -28.95
C THR A 498 -17.65 -1.34 -29.96
N SER A 499 -18.52 -0.61 -30.67
CA SER A 499 -19.37 -1.18 -31.73
C SER A 499 -18.53 -1.65 -32.91
N PHE A 500 -17.55 -0.86 -33.35
CA PHE A 500 -16.62 -1.24 -34.42
C PHE A 500 -15.89 -2.57 -34.12
N ILE A 501 -15.36 -2.72 -32.90
CA ILE A 501 -14.68 -3.97 -32.51
C ILE A 501 -15.65 -5.16 -32.44
N ALA A 502 -16.87 -4.94 -31.94
CA ALA A 502 -17.89 -5.98 -31.90
C ALA A 502 -18.31 -6.43 -33.30
N GLU A 503 -18.52 -5.49 -34.23
CA GLU A 503 -18.84 -5.76 -35.63
C GLU A 503 -17.70 -6.49 -36.35
N PHE A 504 -16.45 -6.10 -36.10
CA PHE A 504 -15.28 -6.79 -36.63
C PHE A 504 -15.27 -8.28 -36.23
N LEU A 505 -15.49 -8.58 -34.95
CA LEU A 505 -15.51 -9.96 -34.43
C LEU A 505 -16.65 -10.77 -35.05
N VAL A 506 -17.87 -10.23 -35.06
CA VAL A 506 -19.04 -10.94 -35.60
C VAL A 506 -18.93 -11.16 -37.11
N THR A 507 -18.35 -10.21 -37.84
CA THR A 507 -18.19 -10.33 -39.30
C THR A 507 -17.10 -11.32 -39.66
N SER A 508 -15.99 -11.32 -38.91
CA SER A 508 -14.83 -12.15 -39.19
C SER A 508 -14.99 -13.60 -38.68
N PHE A 509 -15.75 -13.79 -37.61
CA PHE A 509 -15.98 -15.09 -36.97
C PHE A 509 -17.47 -15.30 -36.58
N PRO A 510 -18.39 -15.35 -37.57
CA PRO A 510 -19.83 -15.37 -37.33
C PRO A 510 -20.35 -16.62 -36.61
N ASP A 511 -19.59 -17.72 -36.70
CA ASP A 511 -19.89 -19.00 -36.04
C ASP A 511 -19.45 -19.04 -34.58
N ASP A 512 -18.58 -18.12 -34.15
CA ASP A 512 -18.02 -18.06 -32.80
C ASP A 512 -18.60 -16.92 -31.97
N PHE A 513 -18.93 -15.78 -32.59
CA PHE A 513 -19.31 -14.55 -31.89
C PHE A 513 -20.69 -14.02 -32.30
N THR A 514 -21.37 -13.34 -31.37
CA THR A 514 -22.67 -12.72 -31.62
C THR A 514 -22.90 -11.48 -30.75
N ILE A 515 -23.67 -10.51 -31.27
CA ILE A 515 -24.22 -9.38 -30.51
C ILE A 515 -25.71 -9.57 -30.19
N GLU A 516 -26.28 -10.75 -30.46
CA GLU A 516 -27.68 -11.06 -30.19
C GLU A 516 -27.97 -11.08 -28.68
N ARG A 517 -28.94 -10.27 -28.23
CA ARG A 517 -29.26 -10.11 -26.81
C ARG A 517 -30.00 -11.33 -26.23
N MET A 518 -30.83 -12.02 -27.00
CA MET A 518 -31.62 -13.15 -26.49
C MET A 518 -30.77 -14.43 -26.40
N LYS A 519 -30.50 -14.93 -25.18
CA LYS A 519 -29.71 -16.16 -24.95
C LYS A 519 -30.11 -17.34 -25.85
N LYS A 520 -31.42 -17.56 -26.04
CA LYS A 520 -31.97 -18.64 -26.88
C LYS A 520 -31.55 -18.56 -28.37
N ASN A 521 -31.22 -17.37 -28.87
CA ASN A 521 -30.84 -17.13 -30.26
C ASN A 521 -29.31 -17.08 -30.45
N ARG A 522 -28.54 -17.12 -29.36
CA ARG A 522 -27.07 -17.08 -29.40
C ARG A 522 -26.47 -18.41 -29.84
N GLY A 523 -27.14 -19.53 -29.53
CA GLY A 523 -26.55 -20.87 -29.70
C GLY A 523 -25.34 -21.03 -28.77
N ASN A 524 -24.27 -21.65 -29.28
CA ASN A 524 -23.01 -21.84 -28.54
C ASN A 524 -22.00 -20.70 -28.75
N ARG A 525 -22.42 -19.58 -29.36
CA ARG A 525 -21.56 -18.42 -29.63
C ARG A 525 -21.33 -17.59 -28.37
N LEU A 526 -20.17 -16.95 -28.30
CA LEU A 526 -19.86 -15.98 -27.27
C LEU A 526 -20.53 -14.65 -27.56
N TYR A 527 -21.16 -14.08 -26.53
CA TYR A 527 -21.81 -12.79 -26.61
C TYR A 527 -20.81 -11.66 -26.38
N ILE A 528 -20.68 -10.77 -27.34
CA ILE A 528 -19.89 -9.54 -27.19
C ILE A 528 -20.81 -8.45 -26.66
N ASP A 529 -20.75 -8.19 -25.35
CA ASP A 529 -21.59 -7.18 -24.72
C ASP A 529 -20.97 -5.78 -24.84
N TYR A 530 -21.11 -5.18 -26.02
CA TYR A 530 -20.68 -3.81 -26.27
C TYR A 530 -21.53 -2.74 -25.56
N ILE A 531 -22.64 -3.13 -24.93
CA ILE A 531 -23.59 -2.24 -24.23
C ILE A 531 -23.29 -2.21 -22.72
N GLN A 532 -22.58 -3.21 -22.21
CA GLN A 532 -22.18 -3.27 -20.80
C GLN A 532 -21.33 -2.06 -20.40
N HIS A 533 -20.57 -1.48 -21.33
CA HIS A 533 -19.88 -0.21 -21.18
C HIS A 533 -20.84 0.97 -21.40
N ALA A 534 -21.56 1.34 -20.35
CA ALA A 534 -22.52 2.44 -20.37
C ALA A 534 -22.64 3.11 -19.00
N GLU A 535 -23.18 4.32 -18.98
CA GLU A 535 -23.48 5.07 -17.76
C GLU A 535 -24.40 4.27 -16.81
N GLY A 536 -24.11 4.32 -15.51
CA GLY A 536 -24.87 3.64 -14.46
C GLY A 536 -24.66 2.12 -14.38
N LYS A 537 -23.90 1.53 -15.32
CA LYS A 537 -23.46 0.13 -15.25
C LYS A 537 -22.21 0.01 -14.38
N THR A 538 -22.01 -1.18 -13.83
CA THR A 538 -20.85 -1.50 -13.01
C THR A 538 -20.18 -2.77 -13.51
N ILE A 539 -18.87 -2.86 -13.32
CA ILE A 539 -18.06 -4.03 -13.61
C ILE A 539 -17.29 -4.47 -12.36
N ILE A 540 -16.97 -5.76 -12.28
CA ILE A 540 -16.17 -6.29 -11.18
C ILE A 540 -14.77 -5.69 -11.19
N ALA A 541 -14.37 -5.06 -10.08
CA ALA A 541 -13.07 -4.46 -9.90
C ALA A 541 -11.95 -5.53 -10.03
N PRO A 542 -10.79 -5.17 -10.59
CA PRO A 542 -9.59 -6.01 -10.53
C PRO A 542 -9.29 -6.46 -9.10
N TYR A 543 -8.85 -7.71 -8.94
CA TYR A 543 -8.55 -8.35 -7.65
C TYR A 543 -9.74 -8.61 -6.72
N SER A 544 -10.97 -8.32 -7.15
CA SER A 544 -12.14 -8.72 -6.37
C SER A 544 -12.32 -10.25 -6.36
N LEU A 545 -12.73 -10.79 -5.22
CA LEU A 545 -13.17 -12.18 -5.09
C LEU A 545 -14.55 -12.37 -5.77
N ARG A 546 -14.83 -13.59 -6.24
CA ARG A 546 -16.14 -13.97 -6.80
C ARG A 546 -16.82 -15.02 -5.94
N GLY A 547 -18.07 -14.77 -5.56
CA GLY A 547 -18.86 -15.69 -4.75
C GLY A 547 -19.52 -16.77 -5.62
N LYS A 548 -18.80 -17.88 -5.84
CA LYS A 548 -19.28 -19.03 -6.64
C LYS A 548 -19.12 -20.33 -5.87
N LYS A 549 -20.09 -21.25 -6.04
CA LYS A 549 -20.11 -22.53 -5.32
C LYS A 549 -18.94 -23.41 -5.73
N GLU A 550 -18.56 -23.30 -6.99
CA GLU A 550 -17.47 -24.06 -7.62
C GLU A 550 -16.10 -23.69 -7.03
N GLY A 551 -15.94 -22.46 -6.53
CA GLY A 551 -14.72 -22.04 -5.84
C GLY A 551 -14.57 -20.53 -5.67
N ALA A 552 -13.57 -20.16 -4.88
CA ALA A 552 -13.19 -18.79 -4.52
C ALA A 552 -12.16 -18.24 -5.51
N TYR A 553 -12.63 -17.70 -6.64
CA TYR A 553 -11.76 -17.22 -7.73
C TYR A 553 -11.70 -15.70 -7.79
N ILE A 554 -10.58 -15.17 -8.27
CA ILE A 554 -10.30 -13.75 -8.34
C ILE A 554 -10.56 -13.21 -9.74
N ALA A 555 -11.11 -11.99 -9.82
CA ALA A 555 -11.10 -11.18 -11.03
C ALA A 555 -9.67 -10.69 -11.35
N ALA A 556 -8.80 -11.62 -11.74
CA ALA A 556 -7.37 -11.43 -11.75
C ALA A 556 -6.86 -10.74 -13.04
N PRO A 557 -6.13 -9.62 -12.92
CA PRO A 557 -5.29 -9.09 -13.99
C PRO A 557 -4.32 -10.12 -14.57
N LEU A 558 -4.08 -10.04 -15.88
CA LEU A 558 -3.20 -10.95 -16.61
C LEU A 558 -2.17 -10.17 -17.44
N PHE A 559 -1.02 -10.77 -17.65
CA PHE A 559 -0.13 -10.39 -18.76
C PHE A 559 -0.69 -10.96 -20.07
N TRP A 560 -0.43 -10.29 -21.20
CA TRP A 560 -0.96 -10.73 -22.49
C TRP A 560 -0.47 -12.11 -22.91
N GLU A 561 0.75 -12.48 -22.51
CA GLU A 561 1.37 -13.77 -22.76
C GLU A 561 0.60 -14.93 -22.09
N GLU A 562 -0.18 -14.63 -21.05
CA GLU A 562 -1.03 -15.59 -20.35
C GLU A 562 -2.38 -15.82 -21.01
N VAL A 563 -2.79 -14.92 -21.92
CA VAL A 563 -4.07 -15.02 -22.66
C VAL A 563 -3.89 -16.00 -23.82
N ASN A 564 -3.90 -17.29 -23.49
CA ASN A 564 -3.74 -18.39 -24.44
C ASN A 564 -4.64 -19.58 -24.06
N GLU A 565 -4.65 -20.63 -24.88
CA GLU A 565 -5.54 -21.80 -24.74
C GLU A 565 -5.39 -22.57 -23.41
N LYS A 566 -4.28 -22.38 -22.67
CA LYS A 566 -4.05 -23.01 -21.37
C LYS A 566 -4.61 -22.20 -20.20
N LEU A 567 -5.09 -20.99 -20.45
CA LEU A 567 -5.66 -20.12 -19.43
C LEU A 567 -6.94 -20.77 -18.87
N SER A 568 -7.06 -20.80 -17.55
CA SER A 568 -8.23 -21.30 -16.84
C SER A 568 -8.55 -20.39 -15.66
N VAL A 569 -9.84 -20.15 -15.42
CA VAL A 569 -10.32 -19.31 -14.30
C VAL A 569 -9.97 -19.95 -12.96
N GLU A 570 -10.04 -21.27 -12.89
CA GLU A 570 -9.89 -22.08 -11.69
C GLU A 570 -8.50 -21.95 -11.05
N GLN A 571 -7.48 -21.58 -11.83
CA GLN A 571 -6.11 -21.41 -11.35
C GLN A 571 -5.95 -20.15 -10.48
N PHE A 572 -6.84 -19.17 -10.60
CA PHE A 572 -6.69 -17.86 -9.96
C PHE A 572 -7.45 -17.78 -8.64
N THR A 573 -6.99 -18.57 -7.67
CA THR A 573 -7.42 -18.50 -6.25
C THR A 573 -6.72 -17.34 -5.53
N ILE A 574 -7.13 -17.08 -4.28
CA ILE A 574 -6.46 -16.12 -3.39
C ILE A 574 -4.95 -16.41 -3.31
N ASP A 575 -4.57 -17.64 -2.96
CA ASP A 575 -3.16 -18.02 -2.77
C ASP A 575 -2.33 -17.85 -4.03
N HIS A 576 -2.87 -18.27 -5.17
CA HIS A 576 -2.19 -18.13 -6.46
C HIS A 576 -1.96 -16.66 -6.80
N VAL A 577 -2.98 -15.81 -6.61
CA VAL A 577 -2.89 -14.37 -6.86
C VAL A 577 -1.89 -13.69 -5.93
N LEU A 578 -1.88 -14.02 -4.63
CA LEU A 578 -0.88 -13.47 -3.69
C LEU A 578 0.54 -13.88 -4.07
N THR A 579 0.75 -15.16 -4.38
CA THR A 579 2.05 -15.71 -4.73
C THR A 579 2.62 -15.05 -5.98
N ARG A 580 1.80 -14.90 -7.04
CA ARG A 580 2.25 -14.26 -8.29
C ARG A 580 2.46 -12.75 -8.14
N SER A 581 1.62 -12.05 -7.37
CA SER A 581 1.80 -10.62 -7.14
C SER A 581 3.14 -10.32 -6.46
N LYS A 582 3.62 -11.21 -5.58
CA LYS A 582 4.95 -11.12 -4.95
C LYS A 582 6.09 -11.47 -5.91
N SER A 583 5.93 -12.47 -6.78
CA SER A 583 7.02 -13.01 -7.61
C SER A 583 7.22 -12.29 -8.95
N ILE A 584 6.13 -11.95 -9.66
CA ILE A 584 6.17 -11.37 -11.01
C ILE A 584 5.54 -9.96 -11.08
N GLY A 585 4.96 -9.47 -9.99
CA GLY A 585 4.39 -8.13 -9.88
C GLY A 585 2.97 -7.99 -10.43
N CYS A 586 2.52 -6.74 -10.63
CA CYS A 586 1.17 -6.41 -11.09
C CYS A 586 1.11 -6.32 -12.62
N PRO A 587 0.27 -7.13 -13.31
CA PRO A 587 0.09 -7.00 -14.76
C PRO A 587 -0.46 -5.64 -15.21
N PHE A 588 -1.18 -4.95 -14.32
CA PHE A 588 -1.76 -3.63 -14.58
C PHE A 588 -0.86 -2.48 -14.06
N LYS A 589 0.44 -2.73 -13.82
CA LYS A 589 1.37 -1.72 -13.25
C LYS A 589 1.37 -0.37 -13.99
N GLN A 590 1.22 -0.39 -15.31
CA GLN A 590 1.23 0.81 -16.17
C GLN A 590 -0.18 1.36 -16.46
N TYR A 591 -1.23 0.73 -15.95
CA TYR A 591 -2.61 1.04 -16.32
C TYR A 591 -2.97 2.53 -16.14
N PHE A 592 -2.69 3.08 -14.96
CA PHE A 592 -3.02 4.48 -14.64
C PHE A 592 -2.04 5.51 -15.22
N THR A 593 -0.91 5.05 -15.78
CA THR A 593 0.13 5.93 -16.34
C THR A 593 0.18 5.91 -17.87
N SER A 594 -0.67 5.10 -18.50
CA SER A 594 -0.71 4.91 -19.95
C SER A 594 -2.13 5.12 -20.52
N PRO A 595 -2.77 6.29 -20.36
CA PRO A 595 -4.07 6.55 -20.98
C PRO A 595 -3.96 6.54 -22.52
N GLN A 596 -5.00 6.06 -23.21
CA GLN A 596 -4.99 5.84 -24.66
C GLN A 596 -5.79 6.91 -25.46
N ASP A 597 -5.90 8.11 -24.89
CA ASP A 597 -6.84 9.16 -25.32
C ASP A 597 -6.66 9.60 -26.78
N GLU A 598 -5.45 10.00 -27.16
CA GLU A 598 -5.17 10.59 -28.49
C GLU A 598 -5.41 9.60 -29.63
N THR A 599 -4.94 8.37 -29.44
CA THR A 599 -5.12 7.27 -30.39
C THR A 599 -6.61 6.98 -30.58
N LEU A 600 -7.37 6.84 -29.49
CA LEU A 600 -8.81 6.55 -29.57
C LEU A 600 -9.60 7.69 -30.19
N ARG A 601 -9.32 8.96 -29.87
CA ARG A 601 -9.97 10.11 -30.51
C ARG A 601 -9.76 10.12 -32.02
N THR A 602 -8.53 9.83 -32.46
CA THR A 602 -8.19 9.77 -33.89
C THR A 602 -8.98 8.67 -34.58
N LEU A 603 -9.01 7.47 -33.99
CA LEU A 603 -9.77 6.34 -34.54
C LEU A 603 -11.28 6.62 -34.61
N ILE A 604 -11.86 7.17 -33.54
CA ILE A 604 -13.30 7.49 -33.50
C ILE A 604 -13.66 8.53 -34.57
N ARG A 605 -12.81 9.55 -34.76
CA ARG A 605 -13.01 10.54 -35.83
C ARG A 605 -12.95 9.89 -37.21
N ASP A 606 -12.00 9.00 -37.45
CA ASP A 606 -11.84 8.35 -38.75
C ASP A 606 -13.03 7.40 -39.04
N LEU A 607 -13.53 6.68 -38.03
CA LEU A 607 -14.71 5.81 -38.11
C LEU A 607 -16.03 6.56 -38.32
N THR A 608 -16.12 7.84 -37.92
CA THR A 608 -17.33 8.67 -38.06
C THR A 608 -17.31 9.57 -39.30
N SER A 609 -16.16 9.66 -39.98
CA SER A 609 -15.99 10.45 -41.19
C SER A 609 -16.29 9.68 -42.49
N THR A 610 -16.48 8.37 -42.39
CA THR A 610 -16.92 7.45 -43.45
C THR A 610 -18.40 7.16 -43.34
#